data_AF-A0A1U7PSL6-F1
#
_entry.id   AF-A0A1U7PSL6-F1
#
_cell.length_a   1.000
_cell.length_b   1.000
_cell.length_c   1.000
_cell.angle_alpha   90.00
_cell.angle_beta   90.00
_cell.angle_gamma   90.00
#
_symmetry.space_group_name_H-M   'P 1'
#
loop_
_entity.id
_entity.type
_entity.pdbx_description
1 polymer ?
#
loop_
_entity_poly.entity_id
_entity_poly.type
_entity_poly.pdbx_seq_one_letter_code
_entity_poly.pdbx_strand_id
1 'polypeptide(L)' 'MSRQWNFIIENKLITVYSKDLKRAKAEAQKIFDSLKRKRA' A
#
# COMPACT_ATOMS: atom_id res chain seq x y z
N MET A 1 -8.92 14.76 8.15
CA MET A 1 -9.57 13.87 7.15
C MET A 1 -8.52 12.90 6.61
N SER A 2 -8.90 11.67 6.28
CA SER A 2 -8.01 10.73 5.57
C SER A 2 -7.71 11.26 4.17
N ARG A 3 -6.48 11.03 3.68
CA ARG A 3 -6.09 11.33 2.30
C ARG A 3 -5.90 10.03 1.55
N GLN A 4 -6.20 10.02 0.25
CA GLN A 4 -5.88 8.91 -0.63
C GLN A 4 -4.40 8.99 -1.02
N TRP A 5 -3.71 7.86 -0.96
CA TRP A 5 -2.33 7.70 -1.38
C TRP A 5 -2.25 6.55 -2.38
N ASN A 6 -1.51 6.77 -3.46
CA ASN A 6 -1.30 5.80 -4.51
C ASN A 6 0.19 5.44 -4.54
N PHE A 7 0.50 4.16 -4.41
CA PHE A 7 1.87 3.64 -4.45
C PHE A 7 2.00 2.64 -5.59
N ILE A 8 3.10 2.72 -6.33
CA ILE A 8 3.45 1.75 -7.37
C ILE A 8 4.55 0.85 -6.82
N ILE A 9 4.29 -0.45 -6.68
CA ILE A 9 5.23 -1.45 -6.15
C ILE A 9 5.25 -2.67 -7.09
N GLU A 10 6.41 -3.02 -7.65
CA GLU A 10 6.58 -4.12 -8.64
C GLU A 10 5.44 -4.15 -9.69
N ASN A 11 5.19 -3.02 -10.35
CA ASN A 11 4.12 -2.80 -11.35
C ASN A 11 2.68 -2.95 -10.85
N LYS A 12 2.44 -3.00 -9.54
CA LYS A 12 1.10 -3.00 -8.95
C LYS A 12 0.78 -1.63 -8.37
N LEU A 13 -0.41 -1.13 -8.68
CA LEU A 13 -0.97 0.05 -8.03
C LEU A 13 -1.64 -0.36 -6.72
N ILE A 14 -1.19 0.23 -5.61
CA ILE A 14 -1.79 0.04 -4.29
C ILE A 14 -2.31 1.38 -3.80
N THR A 15 -3.62 1.40 -3.54
CA THR A 15 -4.32 2.59 -3.05
C THR A 15 -4.63 2.41 -1.57
N VAL A 16 -4.27 3.40 -0.75
CA VAL A 16 -4.46 3.39 0.70
C VAL A 16 -5.02 4.73 1.17
N TYR A 17 -5.94 4.70 2.14
CA TYR A 17 -6.50 5.91 2.74
C TYR A 17 -5.90 6.13 4.12
N SER A 18 -5.07 7.17 4.29
CA SER A 18 -4.44 7.47 5.57
C SER A 18 -4.24 8.97 5.78
N LYS A 19 -4.15 9.39 7.04
CA LYS A 19 -3.86 10.78 7.40
C LYS A 19 -2.39 11.15 7.17
N ASP A 20 -1.49 10.16 7.29
CA ASP A 20 -0.04 10.35 7.29
C ASP A 20 0.64 9.52 6.19
N LEU A 21 1.60 10.12 5.48
CA LEU A 21 2.37 9.43 4.43
C LEU A 21 3.12 8.20 4.97
N LYS A 22 3.71 8.30 6.17
CA LYS A 22 4.46 7.19 6.78
C LYS A 22 3.56 5.97 7.03
N ARG A 23 2.34 6.19 7.54
CA ARG A 23 1.34 5.14 7.76
C ARG A 23 0.86 4.56 6.43
N ALA A 24 0.53 5.43 5.47
CA ALA A 24 0.10 5.01 4.13
C ALA A 24 1.13 4.11 3.44
N LYS A 25 2.42 4.44 3.55
CA LYS A 25 3.52 3.64 2.97
C LYS A 25 3.66 2.27 3.65
N ALA A 26 3.58 2.23 4.99
CA ALA A 26 3.66 0.98 5.75
C ALA A 26 2.48 0.04 5.42
N GLU A 27 1.27 0.58 5.33
CA GLU A 27 0.08 -0.16 4.92
C GLU A 27 0.19 -0.68 3.48
N ALA A 28 0.65 0.16 2.54
CA ALA A 28 0.85 -0.24 1.16
C ALA A 28 1.84 -1.42 1.04
N GLN A 29 2.96 -1.37 1.77
CA GLN A 29 3.95 -2.45 1.77
C GLN A 29 3.36 -3.75 2.36
N LYS A 30 2.61 -3.65 3.46
CA LYS A 30 1.97 -4.81 4.09
C LYS A 30 0.95 -5.49 3.15
N ILE A 31 0.17 -4.70 2.40
CA ILE A 31 -0.75 -5.21 1.38
C ILE A 31 0.04 -5.93 0.28
N PHE A 32 1.10 -5.30 -0.21
CA PHE A 32 1.96 -5.88 -1.24
C PHE A 32 2.55 -7.24 -0.82
N ASP A 33 3.14 -7.30 0.38
CA ASP A 33 3.78 -8.51 0.89
C ASP A 33 2.76 -9.65 1.09
N SER A 34 1.55 -9.32 1.55
CA SER A 34 0.45 -10.29 1.66
C SER A 34 0.04 -10.85 0.30
N LEU A 35 -0.06 -10.00 -0.73
CA LEU A 35 -0.39 -10.41 -2.10
C LEU A 35 0.74 -11.25 -2.72
N LYS A 36 2.01 -10.95 -2.39
CA LYS A 36 3.16 -11.73 -2.85
C LYS A 36 3.13 -13.15 -2.26
N ARG A 37 2.85 -13.29 -0.97
CA ARG A 37 2.75 -14.60 -0.29
C ARG A 37 1.60 -15.47 -0.79
N LYS A 38 0.47 -14.88 -1.19
CA LYS A 38 -0.67 -15.62 -1.76
C LYS A 38 -0.44 -16.15 -3.17
N ARG A 39 0.59 -15.63 -3.86
CA ARG A 39 0.91 -16.00 -5.26
C ARG A 39 2.01 -17.06 -5.36
N ALA A 40 2.73 -17.31 -4.26
CA ALA A 40 3.70 -18.40 -4.12
C ALA A 40 3.00 -19.67 -3.62
#